data_AF-A0A961P692-F1
#
_entry.id   AF-A0A961P692-F1
#
_cell.length_a   1.000
_cell.length_b   1.000
_cell.length_c   1.000
_cell.angle_alpha   90.00
_cell.angle_beta   90.00
_cell.angle_gamma   90.00
#
_symmetry.space_group_name_H-M   'P 1'
#
loop_
_entity.id
_entity.type
_entity.pdbx_description
1 polymer ?
#
loop_
_entity_poly.entity_id
_entity_poly.type
_entity_poly.pdbx_seq_one_letter_code
_entity_poly.pdbx_strand_id
1 'polypeptide(L)'
;MSAPHPRRLGVLLTSHLALAGMLTAFCAWYLTDAWLARASVHNLILIAPVGIAAILTGLWLMVRELRAPSVPKAPQPGTFPMMALLAGFVALLPLVGFSAGIFLFVLGASRLMGLRNPVSLILYAALFTTAAVLLLGLVVRLPEPAIAAWFGAGR
;
A
#
# COMPACT_ATOMS: atom_id res chain seq x y z
N MET A 1 -7.24 2.66 41.08
CA MET A 1 -6.30 2.44 39.96
C MET A 1 -6.17 0.94 39.74
N SER A 2 -6.92 0.40 38.80
CA SER A 2 -6.99 -1.06 38.56
C SER A 2 -5.88 -1.48 37.62
N ALA A 3 -5.05 -2.44 38.03
CA ALA A 3 -3.96 -2.96 37.22
C ALA A 3 -4.48 -3.56 35.89
N PRO A 4 -3.79 -3.36 34.76
CA PRO A 4 -4.22 -3.89 33.47
C PRO A 4 -4.17 -5.43 33.49
N HIS A 5 -5.33 -6.05 33.24
CA HIS A 5 -5.53 -7.50 33.24
C HIS A 5 -4.65 -8.17 32.15
N PRO A 6 -3.85 -9.22 32.47
CA PRO A 6 -2.90 -9.86 31.55
C PRO A 6 -3.54 -10.47 30.29
N ARG A 7 -4.87 -10.69 30.27
CA ARG A 7 -5.60 -11.12 29.06
C ARG A 7 -5.57 -10.08 27.92
N ARG A 8 -5.35 -8.78 28.20
CA ARG A 8 -5.29 -7.75 27.15
C ARG A 8 -3.99 -7.79 26.34
N LEU A 9 -2.87 -8.26 26.90
CA LEU A 9 -1.60 -8.34 26.17
C LEU A 9 -1.62 -9.40 25.05
N GLY A 10 -2.24 -10.55 25.29
CA GLY A 10 -2.44 -11.57 24.26
C GLY A 10 -3.40 -11.15 23.14
N VAL A 11 -4.31 -10.20 23.42
CA VAL A 11 -5.25 -9.62 22.44
C VAL A 11 -4.63 -8.45 21.67
N LEU A 12 -3.66 -7.74 22.26
CA LEU A 12 -2.86 -6.72 21.57
C LEU A 12 -1.95 -7.33 20.49
N LEU A 13 -1.58 -8.60 20.64
CA LEU A 13 -0.95 -9.44 19.63
C LEU A 13 -1.96 -10.07 18.66
N THR A 14 -3.03 -9.36 18.33
CA THR A 14 -3.77 -9.70 17.11
C THR A 14 -2.78 -9.68 15.95
N SER A 15 -2.79 -10.72 15.11
CA SER A 15 -1.84 -10.85 13.99
C SER A 15 -1.85 -9.60 13.09
N HIS A 16 -2.96 -8.87 13.02
CA HIS A 16 -3.10 -7.61 12.28
C HIS A 16 -2.31 -6.47 12.91
N LEU A 17 -2.33 -6.32 14.24
CA LEU A 17 -1.60 -5.25 14.92
C LEU A 17 -0.10 -5.52 14.93
N ALA A 18 0.30 -6.79 15.09
CA ALA A 18 1.68 -7.21 14.93
C ALA A 18 2.20 -6.97 13.50
N LEU A 19 1.42 -7.36 12.48
CA LEU A 19 1.78 -7.13 11.08
C LEU A 19 1.84 -5.63 10.75
N ALA A 20 0.83 -4.86 11.14
CA ALA A 20 0.79 -3.41 10.91
C ALA A 20 1.95 -2.70 11.62
N GLY A 21 2.26 -3.07 12.87
CA GLY A 21 3.39 -2.55 13.61
C GLY A 21 4.73 -2.87 12.94
N MET A 22 4.92 -4.12 12.49
CA MET A 22 6.13 -4.54 11.77
C MET A 22 6.32 -3.76 10.47
N LEU A 23 5.26 -3.64 9.65
CA LEU A 23 5.32 -2.88 8.40
C LEU A 23 5.59 -1.39 8.64
N THR A 24 4.94 -0.80 9.65
CA THR A 24 5.16 0.61 10.03
C THR A 24 6.59 0.85 10.48
N ALA A 25 7.13 -0.03 11.32
CA ALA A 25 8.52 0.03 11.77
C ALA A 25 9.50 -0.14 10.61
N PHE A 26 9.21 -1.07 9.68
CA PHE A 26 10.02 -1.25 8.48
C PHE A 26 10.03 0.00 7.59
N CYS A 27 8.87 0.62 7.35
CA CYS A 27 8.78 1.89 6.61
C CYS A 27 9.54 3.01 7.29
N ALA A 28 9.46 3.12 8.63
CA ALA A 28 10.19 4.13 9.39
C ALA A 28 11.72 3.91 9.33
N TRP A 29 12.16 2.66 9.46
CA TRP A 29 13.57 2.30 9.30
C TRP A 29 14.07 2.62 7.89
N TYR A 30 13.36 2.18 6.86
CA TYR A 30 13.74 2.43 5.47
C TYR A 30 13.77 3.93 5.13
N LEU A 31 12.79 4.70 5.61
CA LEU A 31 12.78 6.15 5.41
C LEU A 31 13.96 6.83 6.12
N THR A 32 14.31 6.36 7.32
CA THR A 32 15.48 6.86 8.06
C THR A 32 16.78 6.53 7.32
N ASP A 33 16.92 5.31 6.83
CA ASP A 33 18.07 4.87 6.04
C ASP A 33 18.24 5.70 4.77
N ALA A 34 17.15 5.85 4.00
CA ALA A 34 17.12 6.71 2.82
C ALA A 34 17.51 8.16 3.16
N TRP A 35 17.00 8.70 4.28
CA TRP A 35 17.30 10.07 4.73
C TRP A 35 18.77 10.27 5.10
N LEU A 36 19.39 9.26 5.71
CA LEU A 36 20.82 9.27 6.01
C LEU A 36 21.66 9.15 4.72
N ALA A 37 21.17 8.38 3.75
CA ALA A 37 21.75 8.23 2.42
C ALA A 37 21.37 9.36 1.44
N ARG A 38 20.81 10.49 1.91
CA ARG A 38 20.34 11.60 1.04
C ARG A 38 21.42 12.18 0.12
N ALA A 39 22.69 12.03 0.46
CA ALA A 39 23.81 12.50 -0.36
C ALA A 39 24.03 11.63 -1.62
N SER A 40 23.57 10.37 -1.61
CA SER A 40 23.69 9.43 -2.73
C SER A 40 22.34 9.09 -3.38
N VAL A 41 21.22 9.28 -2.68
CA VAL A 41 19.86 8.96 -3.17
C VAL A 41 19.16 10.20 -3.71
N HIS A 42 19.16 10.35 -5.04
CA HIS A 42 18.48 11.47 -5.73
C HIS A 42 16.95 11.38 -5.67
N ASN A 43 16.41 10.18 -5.40
CA ASN A 43 14.97 9.93 -5.36
C ASN A 43 14.32 10.20 -4.00
N LEU A 44 15.01 10.86 -3.06
CA LEU A 44 14.47 11.14 -1.74
C LEU A 44 13.17 11.95 -1.80
N ILE A 45 13.04 12.82 -2.80
CA ILE A 45 11.84 13.63 -3.05
C ILE A 45 10.59 12.78 -3.32
N LEU A 46 10.77 11.61 -3.93
CA LEU A 46 9.69 10.70 -4.24
C LEU A 46 9.41 9.74 -3.07
N ILE A 47 10.48 9.26 -2.43
CA ILE A 47 10.42 8.26 -1.36
C ILE A 47 9.87 8.88 -0.07
N ALA A 48 10.29 10.09 0.28
CA ALA A 48 9.92 10.73 1.54
C ALA A 48 8.40 10.93 1.74
N PRO A 49 7.64 11.55 0.81
CA PRO A 49 6.21 11.75 1.02
C PRO A 49 5.44 10.42 1.09
N VAL A 50 5.82 9.43 0.28
CA VAL A 50 5.20 8.09 0.30
C VAL A 50 5.52 7.36 1.60
N GLY A 51 6.77 7.42 2.07
CA GLY A 51 7.19 6.83 3.34
C GLY A 51 6.46 7.45 4.53
N ILE A 52 6.34 8.79 4.57
CA ILE A 52 5.59 9.52 5.59
C ILE A 52 4.11 9.10 5.56
N ALA A 53 3.48 9.09 4.38
CA ALA A 53 2.08 8.67 4.24
C ALA A 53 1.86 7.23 4.71
N ALA A 54 2.78 6.31 4.37
CA ALA A 54 2.73 4.91 4.81
C ALA A 54 2.84 4.79 6.35
N ILE A 55 3.77 5.52 6.98
CA ILE A 55 3.94 5.53 8.44
C ILE A 55 2.69 6.10 9.12
N LEU A 56 2.17 7.24 8.66
CA LEU A 56 0.96 7.85 9.21
C LEU A 56 -0.25 6.91 9.08
N THR A 57 -0.40 6.25 7.93
CA THR A 57 -1.47 5.26 7.71
C THR A 57 -1.31 4.06 8.64
N GLY A 58 -0.09 3.54 8.79
CA GLY A 58 0.22 2.45 9.70
C GLY A 58 -0.11 2.78 11.16
N LEU A 59 0.34 3.95 11.64
CA LEU A 59 0.02 4.45 12.98
C LEU A 59 -1.49 4.63 13.18
N TRP A 60 -2.18 5.20 12.18
CA TRP A 60 -3.64 5.36 12.24
C TRP A 60 -4.35 4.01 12.32
N LEU A 61 -3.95 3.01 11.52
CA LEU A 61 -4.50 1.66 11.57
C LEU A 61 -4.27 1.00 12.93
N MET A 62 -3.08 1.15 13.50
CA MET A 62 -2.79 0.64 14.85
C MET A 62 -3.69 1.30 15.89
N VAL A 63 -3.82 2.63 15.90
CA VAL A 63 -4.72 3.35 16.82
C VAL A 63 -6.17 2.92 16.63
N ARG A 64 -6.60 2.73 15.38
CA ARG A 64 -7.95 2.27 15.06
C ARG A 64 -8.20 0.87 15.61
N GLU A 65 -7.28 -0.06 15.41
CA GLU A 65 -7.41 -1.44 15.88
C GLU A 65 -7.40 -1.52 17.41
N LEU A 66 -6.58 -0.71 18.07
CA LEU A 66 -6.57 -0.57 19.54
C LEU A 66 -7.90 -0.05 20.10
N ARG A 67 -8.64 0.75 19.32
CA ARG A 67 -9.92 1.36 19.70
C ARG A 67 -11.13 0.58 19.20
N ALA A 68 -10.95 -0.34 18.24
CA ALA A 68 -12.06 -1.03 17.60
C ALA A 68 -12.64 -2.11 18.54
N PRO A 69 -13.97 -2.17 18.72
CA PRO A 69 -14.60 -3.33 19.32
C PRO A 69 -14.37 -4.56 18.41
N SER A 70 -14.20 -5.73 19.01
CA SER A 70 -13.97 -6.99 18.27
C SER A 70 -15.22 -7.37 17.46
N VAL A 71 -15.34 -6.85 16.24
CA VAL A 71 -16.44 -7.21 15.33
C VAL A 71 -16.12 -8.57 14.69
N PRO A 72 -17.08 -9.50 14.62
CA PRO A 72 -16.92 -10.75 13.90
C PRO A 72 -16.47 -10.49 12.46
N LYS A 73 -15.36 -11.11 12.05
CA LYS A 73 -14.79 -10.91 10.72
C LYS A 73 -15.77 -11.38 9.66
N ALA A 74 -16.06 -10.53 8.69
CA ALA A 74 -16.74 -10.96 7.47
C ALA A 74 -15.92 -12.06 6.77
N PRO A 75 -16.56 -12.98 6.03
CA PRO A 75 -15.86 -14.02 5.28
C PRO A 75 -14.84 -13.39 4.34
N GLN A 76 -13.54 -13.59 4.62
CA GLN A 76 -12.48 -13.15 3.73
C GLN A 76 -12.24 -14.25 2.69
N PRO A 77 -11.99 -13.90 1.42
CA PRO A 77 -11.52 -14.89 0.46
C PRO A 77 -10.26 -15.56 1.03
N GLY A 78 -10.14 -16.88 0.86
CA GLY A 78 -8.99 -17.63 1.35
C GLY A 78 -7.68 -17.07 0.80
N THR A 79 -6.58 -17.28 1.50
CA THR A 79 -5.25 -16.83 1.07
C THR A 79 -4.86 -17.38 -0.31
N PHE A 80 -5.23 -18.63 -0.59
CA PHE A 80 -4.90 -19.34 -1.83
C PHE A 80 -5.42 -18.67 -3.11
N PRO A 81 -6.71 -18.33 -3.27
CA PRO A 81 -7.19 -17.67 -4.48
C PRO A 81 -6.55 -16.30 -4.71
N MET A 82 -6.21 -15.55 -3.64
CA MET A 82 -5.48 -14.29 -3.80
C MET A 82 -4.04 -14.53 -4.29
N MET A 83 -3.35 -15.54 -3.76
CA MET A 83 -2.01 -15.91 -4.23
C MET A 83 -2.03 -16.39 -5.69
N ALA A 84 -3.02 -17.21 -6.07
CA ALA A 84 -3.18 -17.65 -7.45
C ALA A 84 -3.42 -16.47 -8.40
N LEU A 85 -4.23 -15.49 -7.98
CA LEU A 85 -4.47 -14.28 -8.75
C LEU A 85 -3.19 -13.45 -8.93
N LEU A 86 -2.39 -13.31 -7.86
CA LEU A 86 -1.11 -12.60 -7.91
C LEU A 86 -0.11 -13.30 -8.82
N ALA A 87 -0.01 -14.63 -8.73
CA ALA A 87 0.84 -15.42 -9.62
C ALA A 87 0.39 -15.27 -11.08
N GLY A 88 -0.93 -15.31 -11.33
CA GLY A 88 -1.51 -15.08 -12.65
C GLY A 88 -1.18 -13.69 -13.20
N PHE A 89 -1.26 -12.65 -12.37
CA PHE A 89 -0.85 -11.28 -12.75
C PHE A 89 0.62 -11.23 -13.19
N VAL A 90 1.52 -11.76 -12.37
CA VAL A 90 2.96 -11.78 -12.69
C VAL A 90 3.23 -12.56 -13.98
N ALA A 91 2.57 -13.71 -14.17
CA ALA A 91 2.71 -14.52 -15.37
C ALA A 91 2.14 -13.84 -16.64
N LEU A 92 1.06 -13.06 -16.51
CA LEU A 92 0.45 -12.35 -17.64
C LEU A 92 1.22 -11.09 -18.06
N LEU A 93 1.99 -10.48 -17.17
CA LEU A 93 2.67 -9.20 -17.42
C LEU A 93 3.45 -9.15 -18.74
N PRO A 94 4.25 -10.17 -19.14
CA PRO A 94 4.99 -10.14 -20.40
C PRO A 94 4.10 -10.26 -21.64
N LEU A 95 2.89 -10.83 -21.50
CA LEU A 95 2.00 -11.10 -22.63
C LEU A 95 1.06 -9.93 -22.91
N VAL A 96 0.43 -9.38 -21.87
CA VAL A 96 -0.61 -8.34 -22.01
C VAL A 96 -0.13 -6.94 -21.66
N GLY A 97 1.06 -6.82 -21.06
CA GLY A 97 1.62 -5.57 -20.57
C GLY A 97 1.07 -5.14 -19.21
N PHE A 98 1.71 -4.12 -18.63
CA PHE A 98 1.47 -3.65 -17.27
C PHE A 98 0.03 -3.18 -17.02
N SER A 99 -0.51 -2.32 -17.88
CA SER A 99 -1.84 -1.72 -17.70
C SER A 99 -2.95 -2.76 -17.74
N ALA A 100 -2.94 -3.66 -18.74
CA ALA A 100 -3.94 -4.72 -18.85
C ALA A 100 -3.80 -5.74 -17.70
N GLY A 101 -2.55 -6.04 -17.29
CA GLY A 101 -2.28 -6.87 -16.12
C GLY A 101 -2.91 -6.32 -14.84
N ILE A 102 -2.69 -5.04 -14.53
CA ILE A 102 -3.29 -4.39 -13.35
C ILE A 102 -4.81 -4.42 -13.44
N PHE A 103 -5.38 -4.09 -14.60
CA PHE A 103 -6.83 -4.10 -14.78
C PHE A 103 -7.44 -5.47 -14.47
N LEU A 104 -6.90 -6.54 -15.06
CA LEU A 104 -7.37 -7.91 -14.84
C LEU A 104 -7.17 -8.35 -13.40
N PHE A 105 -6.05 -8.00 -12.78
CA PHE A 105 -5.78 -8.29 -11.37
C PHE A 105 -6.78 -7.59 -10.45
N VAL A 106 -7.00 -6.28 -10.60
CA VAL A 106 -7.93 -5.52 -9.77
C VAL A 106 -9.36 -6.02 -9.96
N LEU A 107 -9.75 -6.34 -11.19
CA LEU A 107 -11.06 -6.91 -11.51
C LEU A 107 -11.26 -8.26 -10.79
N GLY A 108 -10.29 -9.18 -10.91
CA GLY A 108 -10.34 -10.49 -10.27
C GLY A 108 -10.31 -10.41 -8.74
N ALA A 109 -9.47 -9.54 -8.18
CA ALA A 109 -9.37 -9.32 -6.74
C ALA A 109 -10.69 -8.78 -6.17
N SER A 110 -11.28 -7.79 -6.86
CA SER A 110 -12.57 -7.21 -6.49
C SER A 110 -13.68 -8.25 -6.54
N ARG A 111 -13.67 -9.13 -7.55
CA ARG A 111 -14.61 -10.25 -7.66
C ARG A 111 -14.46 -11.24 -6.51
N LEU A 112 -13.22 -11.59 -6.15
CA LEU A 112 -12.92 -12.48 -5.00
C LEU A 112 -13.34 -11.88 -3.66
N MET A 113 -13.28 -10.55 -3.52
CA MET A 113 -13.78 -9.83 -2.34
C MET A 113 -15.32 -9.76 -2.27
N GLY A 114 -16.02 -10.35 -3.24
CA GLY A 114 -17.48 -10.49 -3.20
C GLY A 114 -18.24 -9.35 -3.87
N LEU A 115 -17.58 -8.42 -4.56
CA LEU A 115 -18.28 -7.48 -5.45
C LEU A 115 -18.96 -8.29 -6.57
N ARG A 116 -20.29 -8.15 -6.70
CA ARG A 116 -21.11 -8.92 -7.66
C ARG A 116 -21.63 -8.10 -8.83
N ASN A 117 -21.73 -6.77 -8.70
CA ASN A 117 -22.22 -5.92 -9.77
C ASN A 117 -21.14 -5.79 -10.88
N PRO A 118 -21.40 -6.27 -12.11
CA PRO A 118 -20.41 -6.25 -13.20
C PRO A 118 -20.03 -4.83 -13.61
N VAL A 119 -20.98 -3.88 -13.57
CA VAL A 119 -20.73 -2.48 -13.93
C VAL A 119 -19.77 -1.84 -12.93
N SER A 120 -20.03 -2.02 -11.63
CA SER A 120 -19.16 -1.49 -10.57
C SER A 120 -17.76 -2.12 -10.62
N LEU A 121 -17.67 -3.43 -10.91
CA LEU A 121 -16.40 -4.14 -11.05
C LEU A 121 -15.54 -3.56 -12.18
N ILE A 122 -16.11 -3.45 -13.38
CA ILE A 122 -15.40 -2.94 -14.56
C ILE A 122 -15.01 -1.48 -14.35
N LEU A 123 -15.94 -0.65 -13.88
CA LEU A 123 -15.70 0.77 -13.66
C LEU A 123 -14.60 1.00 -12.60
N TYR A 124 -14.67 0.29 -11.47
CA TYR A 124 -13.66 0.39 -10.42
C TYR A 124 -12.28 -0.03 -10.92
N ALA A 125 -12.18 -1.18 -11.60
CA ALA A 125 -10.91 -1.66 -12.14
C ALA A 125 -10.34 -0.71 -13.20
N ALA A 126 -11.19 -0.15 -14.08
CA ALA A 126 -10.78 0.81 -15.10
C ALA A 126 -10.25 2.10 -14.46
N LEU A 127 -11.03 2.73 -13.57
CA LEU A 127 -10.65 3.98 -12.90
C LEU A 127 -9.36 3.82 -12.09
N PHE A 128 -9.23 2.72 -11.34
CA PHE A 128 -8.03 2.46 -10.55
C PHE A 128 -6.80 2.27 -11.45
N THR A 129 -6.93 1.48 -12.52
CA THR A 129 -5.82 1.24 -13.46
C THR A 129 -5.40 2.53 -14.15
N THR A 130 -6.34 3.34 -14.63
CA THR A 130 -6.06 4.63 -15.23
C THR A 130 -5.34 5.55 -14.25
N ALA A 131 -5.83 5.67 -13.01
CA ALA A 131 -5.18 6.46 -11.99
C ALA A 131 -3.75 5.98 -11.71
N ALA A 132 -3.54 4.67 -11.53
CA ALA A 132 -2.23 4.08 -11.28
C ALA A 132 -1.25 4.33 -12.44
N VAL A 133 -1.69 4.13 -13.69
CA VAL A 133 -0.86 4.36 -14.89
C VAL A 133 -0.54 5.85 -15.06
N LEU A 134 -1.49 6.75 -14.82
CA LEU A 134 -1.25 8.20 -14.88
C LEU A 134 -0.27 8.66 -13.81
N LEU A 135 -0.45 8.21 -12.57
CA LEU A 135 0.46 8.53 -11.47
C LEU A 135 1.86 7.96 -11.73
N LEU A 136 1.96 6.72 -12.20
CA LEU A 136 3.25 6.14 -12.57
C LEU A 136 3.88 6.87 -13.76
N GLY A 137 3.08 7.28 -14.74
CA GLY A 137 3.52 8.10 -15.87
C GLY A 137 4.05 9.45 -15.41
N LEU A 138 3.41 10.10 -14.44
CA LEU A 138 3.92 11.33 -13.83
C LEU A 138 5.25 11.09 -13.11
N VAL A 139 5.34 10.02 -12.32
CA VAL A 139 6.57 9.63 -11.60
C VAL A 139 7.73 9.39 -12.58
N VAL A 140 7.49 8.66 -13.67
CA VAL A 140 8.52 8.31 -14.66
C VAL A 140 8.90 9.50 -15.55
N ARG A 141 7.96 10.41 -15.83
CA ARG A 141 8.18 11.54 -16.75
C ARG A 141 8.81 12.75 -16.11
N LEU A 142 8.96 12.82 -14.79
CA LEU A 142 9.66 13.94 -14.16
C LEU A 142 11.13 13.90 -14.59
N PRO A 143 11.57 14.81 -15.49
CA PRO A 143 12.96 14.81 -15.90
C PRO A 143 13.77 15.37 -14.71
N GLU A 144 14.85 14.68 -14.33
CA GLU A 144 15.78 15.14 -13.30
C GLU A 144 16.14 16.65 -13.37
N PRO A 145 16.33 17.29 -14.55
CA PRO A 145 16.61 18.73 -14.61
C PRO A 145 15.45 19.64 -14.15
N ALA A 146 14.19 19.24 -14.30
CA ALA A 146 13.05 20.06 -13.85
C ALA A 146 12.89 20.02 -12.33
N ILE A 147 13.21 18.88 -11.72
CA ILE A 147 13.31 18.74 -10.27
C ILE A 147 14.46 19.64 -9.77
N ALA A 148 15.64 19.57 -10.38
CA ALA A 148 16.78 20.42 -10.02
C ALA A 148 16.49 21.93 -10.15
N ALA A 149 15.76 22.36 -11.18
CA ALA A 149 15.41 23.78 -11.38
C ALA A 149 14.43 24.32 -10.31
N TRP A 150 13.48 23.50 -9.85
CA TRP A 150 12.55 23.87 -8.77
C TRP A 150 13.26 24.08 -7.41
N PHE A 151 14.37 23.37 -7.17
CA PHE A 151 15.18 23.52 -5.95
C PHE A 151 16.41 24.43 -6.12
N GLY A 152 16.77 24.80 -7.36
CA GLY A 152 17.91 25.65 -7.71
C GLY A 152 17.59 27.14 -7.86
N ALA A 153 16.31 27.54 -7.96
CA ALA A 153 15.89 28.93 -8.18
C ALA A 153 15.91 29.83 -6.92
N GLY A 154 16.61 29.41 -5.85
CA GLY A 154 16.66 30.11 -4.57
C GLY A 154 18.08 30.40 -4.04
N ARG A 155 19.11 30.39 -4.89
CA ARG A 155 20.43 30.93 -4.56
C ARG A 155 20.76 32.10 -5.47
#